data_AF-A0A939PEA3-F1
#
_entry.id   AF-A0A939PEA3-F1
#
_cell.length_a   1.000
_cell.length_b   1.000
_cell.length_c   1.000
_cell.angle_alpha   90.00
_cell.angle_beta   90.00
_cell.angle_gamma   90.00
#
_symmetry.space_group_name_H-M   'P 1'
#
loop_
_entity.id
_entity.type
_entity.pdbx_description
1 polymer ?
#
loop_
_entity_poly.entity_id
_entity_poly.type
_entity_poly.pdbx_seq_one_letter_code
_entity_poly.pdbx_strand_id
1 'polypeptide(L)'
;MNAGLVPARLGPRDVARVGFAGLRARPTRVLLSAVGIAIGIATMVAVIGISSSSKEQLLRRIDRLGTNLLTVKPGNTVFGDGADLPESAPKMVGRVGSVTGVAATGNVDVTVRRTGLIPKEVTSGIAVQAAGGDLLRTLGVGVRSGTWLNAGNYPEVVLGAEAARRMGMDRAGGEVWIGGRWFSVVGILNGAELAPEIDRSALVGWDAAERYLGFDRHPTMIYERSSDAAVNDVRGVLARTVNPEKPEEVEVSRPSDALEAKAEASGAFTGLLLGLGAVALLVGGVGVANTMVISVLERRREIGLRRSLGATRGQVRIQFLAESLLLSALGGVVGVVLGAGVTLAFAVYRGWPPVVPMWALGGALGATLAIGAVAGLYPAVRAARLAPTAALAAV
;
A
#
# COMPACT_ATOMS: atom_id res chain seq x y z
N MET A 1 -33.86 61.56 21.29
CA MET A 1 -33.13 60.74 20.30
C MET A 1 -32.23 59.77 21.06
N ASN A 2 -32.71 58.56 21.37
CA ASN A 2 -31.90 57.51 21.98
C ASN A 2 -31.00 56.91 20.89
N ALA A 3 -29.86 57.55 20.64
CA ALA A 3 -28.77 56.91 19.91
C ALA A 3 -28.20 55.82 20.83
N GLY A 4 -28.78 54.62 20.76
CA GLY A 4 -28.30 53.46 21.51
C GLY A 4 -26.81 53.28 21.24
N LEU A 5 -26.01 53.26 22.30
CA LEU A 5 -24.56 53.06 22.21
C LEU A 5 -24.30 51.72 21.52
N VAL A 6 -23.87 51.77 20.26
CA VAL A 6 -23.47 50.58 19.51
C VAL A 6 -22.04 50.24 19.92
N PRO A 7 -21.78 49.06 20.50
CA PRO A 7 -20.41 48.68 20.86
C PRO A 7 -19.54 48.61 19.61
N ALA A 8 -18.34 49.18 19.69
CA ALA A 8 -17.37 49.16 18.60
C ALA A 8 -17.09 47.72 18.15
N ARG A 9 -17.22 47.44 16.86
CA ARG A 9 -16.89 46.12 16.29
C ARG A 9 -15.40 46.10 15.96
N LEU A 10 -14.69 45.07 16.42
CA LEU A 10 -13.31 44.85 16.03
C LEU A 10 -13.28 44.38 14.57
N GLY A 11 -12.49 45.03 13.72
CA GLY A 11 -12.26 44.57 12.36
C GLY A 11 -11.49 43.24 12.35
N PRO A 12 -11.59 42.42 11.28
CA PRO A 12 -10.85 41.15 11.16
C PRO A 12 -9.33 41.34 11.30
N ARG A 13 -8.80 42.45 10.76
CA ARG A 13 -7.38 42.82 10.88
C ARG A 13 -6.99 43.14 12.32
N ASP A 14 -7.86 43.80 13.08
CA ASP A 14 -7.60 44.13 14.48
C ASP A 14 -7.61 42.88 15.35
N VAL A 15 -8.55 41.96 15.11
CA VAL A 15 -8.61 40.66 15.80
C VAL A 15 -7.31 39.87 15.57
N ALA A 16 -6.84 39.79 14.32
CA ALA A 16 -5.58 39.11 14.01
C ALA A 16 -4.38 39.78 14.68
N ARG A 17 -4.30 41.11 14.65
CA ARG A 17 -3.20 41.88 15.24
C ARG A 17 -3.14 41.72 16.76
N VAL A 18 -4.30 41.76 17.42
CA VAL A 18 -4.42 41.57 18.87
C VAL A 18 -4.13 40.12 19.27
N GLY A 19 -4.52 39.13 18.46
CA GLY A 19 -4.19 37.72 18.68
C GLY A 19 -2.68 37.46 18.60
N PHE A 20 -2.01 37.99 17.57
CA PHE A 20 -0.55 37.87 17.41
C PHE A 20 0.24 38.51 18.55
N ALA A 21 -0.25 39.62 19.12
CA ALA A 21 0.40 40.28 20.26
C ALA A 21 0.43 39.37 21.50
N GLY A 22 -0.61 38.56 21.72
CA GLY A 22 -0.65 37.58 22.81
C GLY A 22 0.44 36.51 22.69
N LEU A 23 0.63 35.98 21.47
CA LEU A 23 1.61 34.93 21.19
C LEU A 23 3.07 35.40 21.43
N ARG A 24 3.40 36.66 21.13
CA ARG A 24 4.76 37.20 21.29
C ARG A 24 5.19 37.38 22.75
N ALA A 25 4.24 37.53 23.67
CA ALA A 25 4.57 37.78 25.08
C ALA A 25 5.23 36.56 25.76
N ARG A 26 4.96 35.34 25.29
CA ARG A 26 5.47 34.09 25.91
C ARG A 26 5.83 33.03 24.86
N PRO A 27 6.96 33.20 24.16
CA PRO A 27 7.31 32.38 22.98
C PRO A 27 7.56 30.90 23.31
N THR A 28 8.12 30.57 24.47
CA THR A 28 8.47 29.19 24.84
C THR A 28 7.25 28.28 24.97
N ARG A 29 6.19 28.76 25.64
CA ARG A 29 4.93 28.00 25.79
C ARG A 29 4.18 27.85 24.49
N VAL A 30 4.13 28.94 23.72
CA VAL A 30 3.55 28.96 22.38
C VAL A 30 4.25 27.92 21.50
N LEU A 31 5.58 27.87 21.54
CA LEU A 31 6.36 26.88 20.81
C LEU A 31 6.06 25.45 21.28
N LEU A 32 6.10 25.18 22.60
CA LEU A 32 5.80 23.86 23.16
C LEU A 32 4.40 23.34 22.77
N SER A 33 3.39 24.20 22.84
CA SER A 33 2.03 23.84 22.40
C SER A 33 1.93 23.65 20.89
N ALA A 34 2.56 24.53 20.10
CA ALA A 34 2.57 24.41 18.65
C ALA A 34 3.31 23.14 18.19
N VAL A 35 4.37 22.72 18.88
CA VAL A 35 5.09 21.47 18.62
C VAL A 35 4.20 20.25 18.86
N GLY A 36 3.41 20.22 19.94
CA GLY A 36 2.46 19.13 20.18
C GLY A 36 1.44 18.96 19.06
N ILE A 37 0.85 20.08 18.60
CA ILE A 37 -0.05 20.09 17.44
C ILE A 37 0.68 19.65 16.18
N ALA A 38 1.86 20.23 15.92
CA ALA A 38 2.64 19.96 14.73
C ALA A 38 3.05 18.48 14.64
N ILE A 39 3.47 17.87 15.74
CA ILE A 39 3.80 16.43 15.79
C ILE A 39 2.56 15.57 15.54
N GLY A 40 1.42 15.88 16.17
CA GLY A 40 0.18 15.14 15.95
C GLY A 40 -0.27 15.18 14.49
N ILE A 41 -0.24 16.36 13.88
CA ILE A 41 -0.59 16.56 12.47
C ILE A 41 0.45 15.95 11.53
N ALA A 42 1.73 16.12 11.81
CA ALA A 42 2.80 15.50 11.03
C ALA A 42 2.65 13.98 11.02
N THR A 43 2.35 13.38 12.18
CA THR A 43 2.12 11.94 12.30
C THR A 43 0.92 11.50 11.46
N MET A 44 -0.20 12.22 11.57
CA MET A 44 -1.42 11.91 10.80
C MET A 44 -1.18 12.01 9.29
N VAL A 45 -0.59 13.12 8.82
CA VAL A 45 -0.27 13.33 7.39
C VAL A 45 0.75 12.29 6.91
N ALA A 46 1.79 12.02 7.69
CA ALA A 46 2.82 11.05 7.34
C ALA A 46 2.23 9.64 7.19
N VAL A 47 1.39 9.21 8.13
CA VAL A 47 0.70 7.91 8.08
C VAL A 47 -0.15 7.79 6.82
N ILE A 48 -1.00 8.78 6.55
CA ILE A 48 -1.88 8.74 5.37
C ILE A 48 -1.05 8.75 4.09
N GLY A 49 -0.03 9.60 4.02
CA GLY A 49 0.83 9.74 2.86
C GLY A 49 1.66 8.47 2.59
N ILE A 50 2.26 7.88 3.62
CA ILE A 50 3.03 6.62 3.49
C ILE A 50 2.11 5.49 3.05
N SER A 51 0.93 5.38 3.64
CA SER A 51 -0.04 4.35 3.25
C SER A 51 -0.54 4.54 1.83
N SER A 52 -0.84 5.78 1.44
CA SER A 52 -1.27 6.12 0.07
C SER A 52 -0.17 5.82 -0.95
N SER A 53 1.08 6.12 -0.62
CA SER A 53 2.25 5.79 -1.44
C SER A 53 2.44 4.28 -1.60
N SER A 54 2.27 3.52 -0.51
CA SER A 54 2.30 2.05 -0.54
C SER A 54 1.18 1.46 -1.39
N LYS A 55 -0.04 2.01 -1.26
CA LYS A 55 -1.20 1.58 -2.04
C LYS A 55 -0.99 1.88 -3.53
N GLU A 56 -0.52 3.07 -3.86
CA GLU A 56 -0.19 3.46 -5.24
C GLU A 56 0.88 2.55 -5.84
N GLN A 57 1.93 2.20 -5.08
CA GLN A 57 2.92 1.23 -5.53
C GLN A 57 2.31 -0.13 -5.87
N LEU A 58 1.36 -0.60 -5.05
CA LEU A 58 0.68 -1.86 -5.28
C LEU A 58 -0.25 -1.79 -6.49
N LEU A 59 -0.98 -0.69 -6.67
CA LEU A 59 -1.83 -0.47 -7.85
C LEU A 59 -1.01 -0.47 -9.13
N ARG A 60 0.10 0.28 -9.21
CA ARG A 60 1.01 0.24 -10.37
C ARG A 60 1.58 -1.14 -10.65
N ARG A 61 1.79 -1.94 -9.59
CA ARG A 61 2.25 -3.31 -9.71
C ARG A 61 1.16 -4.20 -10.32
N ILE A 62 -0.09 -4.04 -9.90
CA ILE A 62 -1.25 -4.72 -10.50
C ILE A 62 -1.41 -4.30 -11.96
N ASP A 63 -1.37 -2.99 -12.26
CA ASP A 63 -1.50 -2.45 -13.62
C ASP A 63 -0.42 -3.00 -14.56
N ARG A 64 0.82 -3.13 -14.08
CA ARG A 64 1.92 -3.70 -14.88
C ARG A 64 1.74 -5.19 -15.15
N LEU A 65 1.25 -5.94 -14.18
CA LEU A 65 1.11 -7.40 -14.27
C LEU A 65 -0.16 -7.81 -15.04
N GLY A 66 -1.17 -6.94 -15.01
CA GLY A 66 -2.52 -7.17 -15.52
C GLY A 66 -3.36 -8.02 -14.56
N THR A 67 -4.69 -7.90 -14.69
CA THR A 67 -5.68 -8.70 -13.96
C THR A 67 -6.29 -9.79 -14.85
N ASN A 68 -5.70 -10.01 -16.02
CA ASN A 68 -6.20 -10.91 -17.05
C ASN A 68 -5.47 -12.24 -17.16
N LEU A 69 -4.71 -12.63 -16.14
CA LEU A 69 -4.11 -13.97 -16.07
C LEU A 69 -4.99 -14.87 -15.20
N LEU A 70 -5.49 -15.96 -15.78
CA LEU A 70 -6.14 -17.03 -15.05
C LEU A 70 -5.22 -18.25 -15.01
N THR A 71 -5.23 -18.93 -13.88
CA THR A 71 -4.50 -20.18 -13.66
C THR A 71 -5.49 -21.29 -13.39
N VAL A 72 -5.26 -22.42 -14.04
CA VAL A 72 -6.04 -23.64 -13.85
C VAL A 72 -5.12 -24.74 -13.36
N LYS A 73 -5.51 -25.41 -12.29
CA LYS A 73 -4.79 -26.56 -11.74
C LYS A 73 -5.80 -27.69 -11.45
N PRO A 74 -5.34 -28.95 -11.38
CA PRO A 74 -6.21 -30.01 -10.92
C PRO A 74 -6.66 -29.75 -9.48
N GLY A 75 -7.93 -30.02 -9.22
CA GLY A 75 -8.52 -30.12 -7.89
C GLY A 75 -8.41 -31.55 -7.36
N ASN A 76 -9.38 -31.93 -6.52
CA ASN A 76 -9.49 -33.28 -5.99
C ASN A 76 -10.63 -34.03 -6.68
N THR A 77 -10.45 -35.33 -6.89
CA THR A 77 -11.52 -36.24 -7.28
C THR A 77 -12.55 -36.38 -6.16
N VAL A 78 -13.72 -36.95 -6.50
CA VAL A 78 -14.79 -37.25 -5.52
C VAL A 78 -14.29 -38.14 -4.36
N PHE A 79 -13.25 -38.93 -4.59
CA PHE A 79 -12.66 -39.84 -3.60
C PHE A 79 -11.51 -39.21 -2.80
N GLY A 80 -11.13 -37.96 -3.09
CA GLY A 80 -10.09 -37.23 -2.38
C GLY A 80 -8.67 -37.40 -2.96
N ASP A 81 -8.51 -38.21 -4.01
CA ASP A 81 -7.25 -38.32 -4.76
C ASP A 81 -7.03 -37.09 -5.66
N GLY A 82 -5.78 -36.81 -5.99
CA GLY A 82 -5.44 -35.74 -6.95
C GLY A 82 -6.01 -36.06 -8.34
N ALA A 83 -6.72 -35.10 -8.94
CA ALA A 83 -7.19 -35.25 -10.31
C ALA A 83 -6.08 -34.94 -11.32
N ASP A 84 -6.24 -35.44 -12.54
CA ASP A 84 -5.37 -35.10 -13.67
C ASP A 84 -6.13 -34.24 -14.68
N LEU A 85 -5.45 -33.24 -15.23
CA LEU A 85 -6.02 -32.46 -16.32
C LEU A 85 -5.81 -33.19 -17.65
N PRO A 86 -6.81 -33.26 -18.54
CA PRO A 86 -6.65 -33.89 -19.85
C PRO A 86 -5.52 -33.23 -20.67
N GLU A 87 -4.74 -34.03 -21.43
CA GLU A 87 -3.71 -33.51 -22.35
C GLU A 87 -4.28 -32.48 -23.35
N SER A 88 -5.53 -32.67 -23.77
CA SER A 88 -6.20 -31.79 -24.74
C SER A 88 -6.62 -30.44 -24.15
N ALA A 89 -6.59 -30.26 -22.83
CA ALA A 89 -7.13 -29.10 -22.14
C ALA A 89 -6.55 -27.74 -22.62
N PRO A 90 -5.22 -27.57 -22.77
CA PRO A 90 -4.67 -26.29 -23.24
C PRO A 90 -5.16 -25.93 -24.66
N LYS A 91 -5.36 -26.93 -25.52
CA LYS A 91 -5.91 -26.72 -26.88
C LYS A 91 -7.39 -26.33 -26.83
N MET A 92 -8.16 -26.90 -25.89
CA MET A 92 -9.57 -26.54 -25.70
C MET A 92 -9.71 -25.11 -25.17
N VAL A 93 -8.90 -24.72 -24.18
CA VAL A 93 -8.88 -23.35 -23.64
C VAL A 93 -8.54 -22.34 -24.74
N GLY A 94 -7.57 -22.64 -25.60
CA GLY A 94 -7.19 -21.76 -26.71
C GLY A 94 -8.26 -21.56 -27.78
N ARG A 95 -9.35 -22.35 -27.78
CA ARG A 95 -10.49 -22.20 -28.69
C ARG A 95 -11.59 -21.29 -28.14
N VAL A 96 -11.50 -20.88 -26.87
CA VAL A 96 -12.43 -19.92 -26.28
C VAL A 96 -12.16 -18.55 -26.90
N GLY A 97 -13.16 -17.95 -27.54
CA GLY A 97 -12.96 -16.81 -28.45
C GLY A 97 -12.32 -15.55 -27.83
N SER A 98 -12.45 -15.36 -26.52
CA SER A 98 -11.86 -14.20 -25.81
C SER A 98 -10.44 -14.44 -25.28
N VAL A 99 -9.92 -15.65 -25.45
CA VAL A 99 -8.58 -16.05 -24.99
C VAL A 99 -7.54 -15.58 -26.02
N THR A 100 -6.54 -14.85 -25.53
CA THR A 100 -5.47 -14.26 -26.33
C THR A 100 -4.15 -15.04 -26.25
N GLY A 101 -3.97 -15.81 -25.18
CA GLY A 101 -2.78 -16.64 -24.96
C GLY A 101 -3.07 -17.80 -24.03
N VAL A 102 -2.48 -18.96 -24.34
CA VAL A 102 -2.55 -20.15 -23.50
C VAL A 102 -1.18 -20.80 -23.47
N ALA A 103 -0.80 -21.22 -22.27
CA ALA A 103 0.37 -22.04 -22.05
C ALA A 103 0.09 -23.04 -20.94
N ALA A 104 0.90 -24.08 -20.85
CA ALA A 104 0.74 -25.06 -19.79
C ALA A 104 2.10 -25.57 -19.33
N THR A 105 2.14 -25.96 -18.07
CA THR A 105 3.28 -26.65 -17.46
C THR A 105 2.82 -27.96 -16.86
N GLY A 106 3.67 -28.98 -16.92
CA GLY A 106 3.50 -30.25 -16.23
C GLY A 106 4.65 -30.48 -15.27
N ASN A 107 4.37 -30.93 -14.05
CA ASN A 107 5.44 -31.36 -13.15
C ASN A 107 6.05 -32.66 -13.67
N VAL A 108 7.36 -32.76 -13.54
CA VAL A 108 8.10 -33.98 -13.86
C VAL A 108 8.75 -34.45 -12.57
N ASP A 109 8.51 -35.69 -12.17
CA ASP A 109 8.99 -36.26 -10.89
C ASP A 109 10.47 -36.63 -10.96
N VAL A 110 11.31 -35.61 -11.18
CA VAL A 110 12.77 -35.72 -11.25
C VAL A 110 13.42 -34.54 -10.53
N THR A 111 14.66 -34.75 -10.08
CA THR A 111 15.41 -33.74 -9.33
C THR A 111 16.39 -32.99 -10.22
N VAL A 112 16.62 -31.70 -9.94
CA VAL A 112 17.69 -30.88 -10.55
C VAL A 112 18.81 -30.68 -9.58
N ARG A 113 20.04 -30.89 -10.03
CA ARG A 113 21.27 -30.71 -9.24
C ARG A 113 22.37 -30.09 -10.09
N ARG A 114 23.38 -29.49 -9.46
CA ARG A 114 24.57 -29.00 -10.18
C ARG A 114 25.42 -30.12 -10.78
N THR A 115 25.40 -31.30 -10.16
CA THR A 115 26.17 -32.46 -10.61
C THR A 115 25.52 -33.75 -10.15
N GLY A 116 25.76 -34.83 -10.90
CA GLY A 116 25.36 -36.19 -10.56
C GLY A 116 25.87 -36.68 -9.21
N LEU A 117 26.95 -36.08 -8.68
CA LEU A 117 27.58 -36.45 -7.41
C LEU A 117 26.83 -35.94 -6.16
N ILE A 118 25.95 -34.95 -6.30
CA ILE A 118 25.14 -34.44 -5.18
C ILE A 118 24.04 -35.49 -4.86
N PRO A 119 23.84 -35.91 -3.60
CA PRO A 119 22.77 -36.87 -3.27
C PRO A 119 21.39 -36.40 -3.77
N LYS A 120 20.53 -37.34 -4.17
CA LYS A 120 19.22 -37.04 -4.77
C LYS A 120 18.27 -36.33 -3.79
N GLU A 121 18.54 -36.44 -2.50
CA GLU A 121 17.82 -35.80 -1.40
C GLU A 121 18.12 -34.30 -1.31
N VAL A 122 19.21 -33.83 -1.93
CA VAL A 122 19.67 -32.44 -1.89
C VAL A 122 19.30 -31.74 -3.20
N THR A 123 18.06 -31.27 -3.29
CA THR A 123 17.46 -30.70 -4.52
C THR A 123 17.42 -29.17 -4.55
N SER A 124 17.80 -28.51 -3.44
CA SER A 124 17.65 -27.05 -3.25
C SER A 124 16.22 -26.52 -3.45
N GLY A 125 15.22 -27.42 -3.38
CA GLY A 125 13.81 -27.09 -3.58
C GLY A 125 13.50 -26.54 -4.98
N ILE A 126 14.22 -27.01 -6.00
CA ILE A 126 13.98 -26.68 -7.40
C ILE A 126 13.21 -27.83 -8.06
N ALA A 127 12.03 -27.53 -8.59
CA ALA A 127 11.22 -28.49 -9.32
C ALA A 127 11.60 -28.52 -10.80
N VAL A 128 11.37 -29.65 -11.48
CA VAL A 128 11.40 -29.70 -12.95
C VAL A 128 10.00 -29.59 -13.48
N GLN A 129 9.82 -28.68 -14.42
CA GLN A 129 8.55 -28.48 -15.11
C GLN A 129 8.75 -28.59 -16.60
N ALA A 130 7.90 -29.39 -17.22
CA ALA A 130 7.75 -29.48 -18.64
C ALA A 130 6.90 -28.28 -19.11
N ALA A 131 7.48 -27.36 -19.88
CA ALA A 131 6.82 -26.18 -20.39
C ALA A 131 6.34 -26.40 -21.84
N GLY A 132 5.08 -26.04 -22.10
CA GLY A 132 4.43 -26.12 -23.41
C GLY A 132 3.75 -24.83 -23.81
N GLY A 133 3.50 -24.68 -25.11
CA GLY A 133 2.90 -23.48 -25.69
C GLY A 133 3.79 -22.23 -25.60
N ASP A 134 3.18 -21.05 -25.73
CA ASP A 134 3.89 -19.78 -25.67
C ASP A 134 3.88 -19.23 -24.23
N LEU A 135 4.58 -19.94 -23.32
CA LEU A 135 4.59 -19.67 -21.88
C LEU A 135 5.07 -18.26 -21.55
N LEU A 136 6.16 -17.80 -22.18
CA LEU A 136 6.72 -16.47 -21.91
C LEU A 136 5.77 -15.34 -22.30
N ARG A 137 5.14 -15.45 -23.48
CA ARG A 137 4.15 -14.46 -23.92
C ARG A 137 2.90 -14.50 -23.04
N THR A 138 2.45 -15.69 -22.65
CA THR A 138 1.25 -15.86 -21.81
C THR A 138 1.50 -15.34 -20.39
N LEU A 139 2.70 -15.49 -19.83
CA LEU A 139 3.02 -14.93 -18.52
C LEU A 139 3.43 -13.45 -18.58
N GLY A 140 3.86 -12.96 -19.75
CA GLY A 140 4.46 -11.62 -19.91
C GLY A 140 5.89 -11.55 -19.33
N VAL A 141 6.61 -12.67 -19.32
CA VAL A 141 7.94 -12.82 -18.71
C VAL A 141 9.00 -12.85 -19.81
N GLY A 142 10.03 -11.99 -19.69
CA GLY A 142 11.17 -11.98 -20.61
C GLY A 142 12.33 -12.84 -20.14
N VAL A 143 13.22 -13.22 -21.06
CA VAL A 143 14.49 -13.87 -20.76
C VAL A 143 15.52 -12.83 -20.31
N ARG A 144 16.18 -13.05 -19.17
CA ARG A 144 17.23 -12.17 -18.62
C ARG A 144 18.59 -12.44 -19.27
N SER A 145 18.91 -13.69 -19.53
CA SER A 145 20.17 -14.13 -20.13
C SER A 145 19.94 -15.37 -21.00
N GLY A 146 20.59 -15.45 -22.16
CA GLY A 146 20.43 -16.57 -23.10
C GLY A 146 19.17 -16.47 -23.94
N THR A 147 18.59 -17.62 -24.30
CA THR A 147 17.41 -17.73 -25.15
C THR A 147 16.30 -18.56 -24.48
N TRP A 148 15.08 -18.47 -25.02
CA TRP A 148 14.02 -19.39 -24.64
C TRP A 148 14.28 -20.79 -25.22
N LEU A 149 13.55 -21.78 -24.71
CA LEU A 149 13.58 -23.16 -25.18
C LEU A 149 13.30 -23.22 -26.69
N ASN A 150 14.15 -23.91 -27.43
CA ASN A 150 13.86 -24.24 -28.82
C ASN A 150 12.95 -25.47 -28.87
N ALA A 151 12.11 -25.58 -29.90
CA ALA A 151 11.31 -26.78 -30.18
C ALA A 151 12.16 -28.00 -30.63
N GLY A 152 13.46 -27.98 -30.34
CA GLY A 152 14.39 -29.04 -30.68
C GLY A 152 14.34 -30.18 -29.66
N ASN A 153 14.78 -31.35 -30.08
CA ASN A 153 14.83 -32.56 -29.24
C ASN A 153 16.11 -32.64 -28.38
N TYR A 154 16.73 -31.52 -28.05
CA TYR A 154 17.98 -31.49 -27.29
C TYR A 154 17.68 -31.37 -25.79
N PRO A 155 18.55 -31.90 -24.91
CA PRO A 155 18.42 -31.73 -23.47
C PRO A 155 18.80 -30.29 -23.09
N GLU A 156 17.88 -29.36 -23.37
CA GLU A 156 17.98 -27.94 -23.03
C GLU A 156 17.08 -27.63 -21.83
N VAL A 157 17.54 -26.70 -20.99
CA VAL A 157 16.79 -26.22 -19.84
C VAL A 157 16.89 -24.71 -19.72
N VAL A 158 15.78 -24.09 -19.33
CA VAL A 158 15.72 -22.69 -18.94
C VAL A 158 15.43 -22.62 -17.44
N LEU A 159 16.21 -21.82 -16.71
CA LEU A 159 16.02 -21.68 -15.26
C LEU A 159 15.14 -20.48 -14.94
N GLY A 160 14.20 -20.67 -14.01
CA GLY A 160 13.53 -19.57 -13.32
C GLY A 160 14.52 -18.68 -12.56
N ALA A 161 14.12 -17.45 -12.26
CA ALA A 161 15.02 -16.47 -11.65
C ALA A 161 15.57 -16.91 -10.27
N GLU A 162 14.74 -17.57 -9.47
CA GLU A 162 15.13 -18.08 -8.14
C GLU A 162 15.89 -19.42 -8.26
N ALA A 163 15.49 -20.30 -9.18
CA ALA A 163 16.22 -21.53 -9.46
C ALA A 163 17.67 -21.26 -9.89
N ALA A 164 17.87 -20.29 -10.79
CA ALA A 164 19.20 -19.87 -11.23
C ALA A 164 20.06 -19.33 -10.07
N ARG A 165 19.48 -18.47 -9.20
CA ARG A 165 20.18 -17.96 -8.01
C ARG A 165 20.62 -19.08 -7.07
N ARG A 166 19.72 -20.04 -6.79
CA ARG A 166 20.01 -21.19 -5.92
C ARG A 166 21.06 -22.13 -6.52
N MET A 167 21.13 -22.23 -7.84
CA MET A 167 22.16 -22.97 -8.56
C MET A 167 23.50 -22.21 -8.66
N GLY A 168 23.54 -20.94 -8.24
CA GLY A 168 24.72 -20.08 -8.36
C GLY A 168 25.02 -19.70 -9.81
N MET A 169 23.99 -19.58 -10.64
CA MET A 169 24.11 -19.25 -12.07
C MET A 169 23.55 -17.85 -12.36
N ASP A 170 24.44 -16.91 -12.68
CA ASP A 170 24.06 -15.53 -13.01
C ASP A 170 23.77 -15.31 -14.50
N ARG A 171 24.41 -16.10 -15.37
CA ARG A 171 24.28 -16.05 -16.83
C ARG A 171 23.93 -17.44 -17.37
N ALA A 172 23.25 -17.46 -18.52
CA ALA A 172 23.02 -18.70 -19.27
C ALA A 172 24.35 -19.32 -19.72
N GLY A 173 24.35 -20.64 -19.86
CA GLY A 173 25.53 -21.46 -20.11
C GLY A 173 25.79 -22.47 -18.98
N GLY A 174 26.68 -23.42 -19.26
CA GLY A 174 26.95 -24.54 -18.37
C GLY A 174 25.86 -25.62 -18.41
N GLU A 175 25.97 -26.57 -17.49
CA GLU A 175 25.10 -27.74 -17.45
C GLU A 175 24.55 -27.98 -16.05
N VAL A 176 23.35 -28.56 -16.00
CA VAL A 176 22.73 -29.07 -14.77
C VAL A 176 22.38 -30.53 -14.96
N TRP A 177 22.42 -31.27 -13.87
CA TRP A 177 22.09 -32.68 -13.84
C TRP A 177 20.61 -32.85 -13.48
N ILE A 178 19.83 -33.38 -14.41
CA ILE A 178 18.38 -33.60 -14.27
C ILE A 178 18.07 -35.05 -14.60
N GLY A 179 17.36 -35.75 -13.72
CA GLY A 179 16.86 -37.09 -14.05
C GLY A 179 17.91 -38.12 -14.49
N GLY A 180 19.16 -37.98 -14.03
CA GLY A 180 20.25 -38.90 -14.40
C GLY A 180 21.02 -38.52 -15.68
N ARG A 181 20.89 -37.29 -16.17
CA ARG A 181 21.61 -36.81 -17.37
C ARG A 181 21.92 -35.32 -17.31
N TRP A 182 22.83 -34.87 -18.18
CA TRP A 182 23.15 -33.46 -18.35
C TRP A 182 22.13 -32.75 -19.25
N PHE A 183 21.73 -31.56 -18.81
CA PHE A 183 20.97 -30.58 -19.58
C PHE A 183 21.76 -29.29 -19.68
N SER A 184 21.85 -28.74 -20.89
CA SER A 184 22.50 -27.45 -21.14
C SER A 184 21.58 -26.30 -20.75
N VAL A 185 22.08 -25.38 -19.93
CA VAL A 185 21.32 -24.20 -19.49
C VAL A 185 21.36 -23.16 -20.60
N VAL A 186 20.29 -23.07 -21.39
CA VAL A 186 20.21 -22.16 -22.56
C VAL A 186 19.67 -20.78 -22.21
N GLY A 187 18.96 -20.65 -21.09
CA GLY A 187 18.36 -19.39 -20.68
C GLY A 187 18.10 -19.26 -19.18
N ILE A 188 18.00 -18.02 -18.72
CA ILE A 188 17.53 -17.67 -17.38
C ILE A 188 16.44 -16.60 -17.51
N LEU A 189 15.30 -16.79 -16.85
CA LEU A 189 14.16 -15.88 -16.90
C LEU A 189 14.31 -14.66 -15.98
N ASN A 190 13.55 -13.60 -16.31
CA ASN A 190 13.20 -12.57 -15.33
C ASN A 190 12.17 -13.12 -14.33
N GLY A 191 12.01 -12.43 -13.19
CA GLY A 191 11.06 -12.86 -12.15
C GLY A 191 9.60 -12.88 -12.62
N ALA A 192 8.94 -14.02 -12.45
CA ALA A 192 7.53 -14.26 -12.77
C ALA A 192 6.65 -14.02 -11.54
N GLU A 193 6.29 -12.76 -11.28
CA GLU A 193 5.61 -12.38 -10.03
C GLU A 193 4.20 -12.98 -9.84
N LEU A 194 3.46 -13.18 -10.94
CA LEU A 194 2.14 -13.84 -10.92
C LEU A 194 2.21 -15.37 -10.97
N ALA A 195 3.39 -15.96 -11.21
CA ALA A 195 3.61 -17.40 -11.29
C ALA A 195 4.91 -17.80 -10.54
N PRO A 196 4.94 -17.73 -9.20
CA PRO A 196 6.15 -17.99 -8.39
C PRO A 196 6.75 -19.38 -8.57
N GLU A 197 5.95 -20.36 -8.97
CA GLU A 197 6.34 -21.72 -9.33
C GLU A 197 7.32 -21.75 -10.50
N ILE A 198 7.15 -20.86 -11.49
CA ILE A 198 8.05 -20.72 -12.64
C ILE A 198 9.41 -20.18 -12.21
N ASP A 199 9.44 -19.27 -11.24
CA ASP A 199 10.71 -18.73 -10.71
C ASP A 199 11.55 -19.78 -10.01
N ARG A 200 10.89 -20.77 -9.39
CA ARG A 200 11.52 -21.83 -8.59
C ARG A 200 11.73 -23.12 -9.37
N SER A 201 11.43 -23.15 -10.67
CA SER A 201 11.55 -24.35 -11.48
C SER A 201 12.67 -24.26 -12.52
N ALA A 202 13.11 -25.43 -12.94
CA ALA A 202 13.87 -25.65 -14.14
C ALA A 202 12.90 -26.12 -15.23
N LEU A 203 12.83 -25.35 -16.31
CA LEU A 203 11.86 -25.51 -17.39
C LEU A 203 12.50 -26.26 -18.54
N VAL A 204 11.89 -27.37 -18.93
CA VAL A 204 12.29 -28.20 -20.07
C VAL A 204 11.13 -28.21 -21.07
N GLY A 205 11.39 -28.20 -22.38
CA GLY A 205 10.31 -28.28 -23.36
C GLY A 205 9.52 -29.59 -23.23
N TRP A 206 8.21 -29.58 -23.51
CA TRP A 206 7.37 -30.78 -23.44
C TRP A 206 7.96 -32.01 -24.15
N ASP A 207 8.41 -31.86 -25.40
CA ASP A 207 8.92 -33.00 -26.18
C ASP A 207 10.24 -33.55 -25.60
N ALA A 208 11.10 -32.67 -25.07
CA ALA A 208 12.33 -33.07 -24.39
C ALA A 208 12.04 -33.74 -23.03
N ALA A 209 11.03 -33.25 -22.30
CA ALA A 209 10.62 -33.83 -21.02
C ALA A 209 9.99 -35.21 -21.20
N GLU A 210 9.15 -35.42 -22.21
CA GLU A 210 8.57 -36.72 -22.55
C GLU A 210 9.68 -37.72 -22.90
N ARG A 211 10.57 -37.33 -23.83
CA ARG A 211 11.62 -38.22 -24.32
C ARG A 211 12.66 -38.59 -23.28
N TYR A 212 13.04 -37.65 -22.42
CA TYR A 212 14.22 -37.81 -21.55
C TYR A 212 13.89 -37.98 -20.08
N LEU A 213 12.71 -37.56 -19.64
CA LEU A 213 12.33 -37.52 -18.23
C LEU A 213 11.01 -38.25 -17.95
N GLY A 214 10.37 -38.86 -18.96
CA GLY A 214 9.16 -39.65 -18.81
C GLY A 214 7.91 -38.82 -18.50
N PHE A 215 7.86 -37.57 -18.96
CA PHE A 215 6.65 -36.74 -18.83
C PHE A 215 5.48 -37.35 -19.61
N ASP A 216 4.32 -37.47 -18.97
CA ASP A 216 3.10 -38.14 -19.46
C ASP A 216 2.18 -37.23 -20.29
N ARG A 217 2.62 -36.00 -20.58
CA ARG A 217 1.90 -34.95 -21.31
C ARG A 217 0.68 -34.38 -20.58
N HIS A 218 0.41 -34.76 -19.34
CA HIS A 218 -0.67 -34.19 -18.56
C HIS A 218 -0.23 -32.86 -17.92
N PRO A 219 -0.93 -31.75 -18.19
CA PRO A 219 -0.58 -30.47 -17.58
C PRO A 219 -0.98 -30.45 -16.11
N THR A 220 -0.08 -30.00 -15.24
CA THR A 220 -0.37 -29.75 -13.83
C THR A 220 -0.76 -28.31 -13.57
N MET A 221 -0.51 -27.41 -14.52
CA MET A 221 -0.97 -26.04 -14.49
C MET A 221 -1.17 -25.50 -15.91
N ILE A 222 -2.29 -24.81 -16.13
CA ILE A 222 -2.60 -24.11 -17.37
C ILE A 222 -2.70 -22.62 -17.06
N TYR A 223 -2.02 -21.81 -17.86
CA TYR A 223 -2.07 -20.36 -17.81
C TYR A 223 -2.87 -19.86 -19.01
N GLU A 224 -3.79 -18.95 -18.74
CA GLU A 224 -4.65 -18.34 -19.74
C GLU A 224 -4.59 -16.83 -19.60
N ARG A 225 -4.47 -16.12 -20.73
CA ARG A 225 -4.68 -14.67 -20.77
C ARG A 225 -5.81 -14.29 -21.72
N SER A 226 -6.75 -13.54 -21.20
CA SER A 226 -7.91 -13.00 -21.92
C SER A 226 -7.86 -11.47 -21.94
N SER A 227 -8.83 -10.82 -22.59
CA SER A 227 -9.01 -9.37 -22.39
C SER A 227 -9.59 -9.07 -21.01
N ASP A 228 -9.23 -7.94 -20.38
CA ASP A 228 -9.70 -7.55 -19.05
C ASP A 228 -11.24 -7.61 -18.90
N ALA A 229 -11.96 -7.25 -19.98
CA ALA A 229 -13.42 -7.28 -20.00
C ALA A 229 -14.01 -8.71 -19.98
N ALA A 230 -13.29 -9.69 -20.50
CA ALA A 230 -13.78 -11.06 -20.67
C ALA A 230 -13.33 -12.01 -19.54
N VAL A 231 -12.46 -11.59 -18.63
CA VAL A 231 -11.85 -12.47 -17.62
C VAL A 231 -12.90 -13.20 -16.77
N ASN A 232 -13.98 -12.51 -16.38
CA ASN A 232 -15.04 -13.13 -15.56
C ASN A 232 -15.85 -14.15 -16.36
N ASP A 233 -16.14 -13.86 -17.63
CA ASP A 233 -16.87 -14.76 -18.52
C ASP A 233 -16.04 -16.01 -18.84
N VAL A 234 -14.75 -15.82 -19.14
CA VAL A 234 -13.80 -16.91 -19.37
C VAL A 234 -13.66 -17.76 -18.11
N ARG A 235 -13.44 -17.15 -16.93
CA ARG A 235 -13.40 -17.86 -15.64
C ARG A 235 -14.64 -18.74 -15.42
N GLY A 236 -15.82 -18.26 -15.80
CA GLY A 236 -17.08 -18.99 -15.65
C GLY A 236 -17.21 -20.25 -16.52
N VAL A 237 -16.45 -20.36 -17.61
CA VAL A 237 -16.50 -21.49 -18.55
C VAL A 237 -15.24 -22.35 -18.53
N LEU A 238 -14.13 -21.87 -17.96
CA LEU A 238 -12.82 -22.55 -18.01
C LEU A 238 -12.85 -23.96 -17.45
N ALA A 239 -13.45 -24.19 -16.27
CA ALA A 239 -13.51 -25.51 -15.66
C ALA A 239 -14.18 -26.55 -16.58
N ARG A 240 -15.36 -26.21 -17.12
CA ARG A 240 -16.10 -27.04 -18.10
C ARG A 240 -15.39 -27.18 -19.45
N THR A 241 -14.51 -26.24 -19.79
CA THR A 241 -13.72 -26.30 -21.03
C THR A 241 -12.50 -27.20 -20.87
N VAL A 242 -11.86 -27.18 -19.70
CA VAL A 242 -10.64 -27.94 -19.38
C VAL A 242 -10.95 -29.41 -19.17
N ASN A 243 -11.99 -29.72 -18.39
CA ASN A 243 -12.46 -31.08 -18.18
C ASN A 243 -13.99 -31.14 -18.30
N PRO A 244 -14.53 -31.36 -19.52
CA PRO A 244 -15.97 -31.43 -19.73
C PRO A 244 -16.65 -32.60 -19.01
N GLU A 245 -15.93 -33.71 -18.81
CA GLU A 245 -16.45 -34.91 -18.14
C GLU A 245 -16.58 -34.69 -16.64
N LYS A 246 -15.62 -33.98 -16.04
CA LYS A 246 -15.57 -33.70 -14.59
C LYS A 246 -15.12 -32.27 -14.27
N PRO A 247 -15.99 -31.27 -14.48
CA PRO A 247 -15.63 -29.87 -14.28
C PRO A 247 -15.28 -29.52 -12.81
N GLU A 248 -15.82 -30.27 -11.85
CA GLU A 248 -15.58 -30.09 -10.41
C GLU A 248 -14.16 -30.46 -9.98
N GLU A 249 -13.46 -31.27 -10.78
CA GLU A 249 -12.06 -31.66 -10.55
C GLU A 249 -11.07 -30.58 -11.04
N VAL A 250 -11.57 -29.40 -11.43
CA VAL A 250 -10.76 -28.31 -12.00
C VAL A 250 -10.85 -27.06 -11.12
N GLU A 251 -9.72 -26.61 -10.61
CA GLU A 251 -9.64 -25.37 -9.84
C GLU A 251 -9.14 -24.22 -10.71
N VAL A 252 -9.97 -23.17 -10.82
CA VAL A 252 -9.65 -21.94 -11.55
C VAL A 252 -9.44 -20.79 -10.56
N SER A 253 -8.28 -20.15 -10.63
CA SER A 253 -7.92 -19.01 -9.80
C SER A 253 -7.36 -17.86 -10.63
N ARG A 254 -7.35 -16.66 -10.05
CA ARG A 254 -6.72 -15.47 -10.63
C ARG A 254 -5.64 -14.98 -9.67
N PRO A 255 -4.35 -15.04 -10.04
CA PRO A 255 -3.27 -14.59 -9.17
C PRO A 255 -3.38 -13.12 -8.71
N SER A 256 -3.99 -12.24 -9.52
CA SER A 256 -4.18 -10.83 -9.14
C SER A 256 -5.20 -10.61 -8.02
N ASP A 257 -6.12 -11.54 -7.75
CA ASP A 257 -7.11 -11.43 -6.66
C ASP A 257 -6.40 -11.25 -5.29
N ALA A 258 -5.25 -11.90 -5.10
CA ALA A 258 -4.46 -11.75 -3.87
C ALA A 258 -3.80 -10.36 -3.73
N LEU A 259 -3.39 -9.76 -4.85
CA LEU A 259 -2.83 -8.41 -4.87
C LEU A 259 -3.92 -7.36 -4.62
N GLU A 260 -5.11 -7.55 -5.19
CA GLU A 260 -6.29 -6.72 -4.96
C GLU A 260 -6.74 -6.79 -3.49
N ALA A 261 -6.85 -7.99 -2.92
CA ALA A 261 -7.17 -8.16 -1.49
C ALA A 261 -6.15 -7.48 -0.57
N LYS A 262 -4.86 -7.49 -0.93
CA LYS A 262 -3.82 -6.76 -0.20
C LYS A 262 -4.01 -5.24 -0.31
N ALA A 263 -4.44 -4.73 -1.47
CA ALA A 263 -4.72 -3.31 -1.67
C ALA A 263 -5.92 -2.84 -0.82
N GLU A 264 -6.94 -3.69 -0.70
CA GLU A 264 -8.10 -3.44 0.18
C GLU A 264 -7.71 -3.47 1.66
N ALA A 265 -6.98 -4.50 2.10
CA ALA A 265 -6.50 -4.61 3.48
C ALA A 265 -5.61 -3.43 3.90
N SER A 266 -4.79 -2.91 2.98
CA SER A 266 -3.97 -1.72 3.22
C SER A 266 -4.84 -0.48 3.55
N GLY A 267 -6.03 -0.39 2.97
CA GLY A 267 -7.02 0.63 3.32
C GLY A 267 -7.49 0.53 4.78
N ALA A 268 -7.80 -0.68 5.25
CA ALA A 268 -8.25 -0.90 6.63
C ALA A 268 -7.15 -0.53 7.66
N PHE A 269 -5.89 -0.91 7.41
CA PHE A 269 -4.76 -0.51 8.27
C PHE A 269 -4.58 1.00 8.35
N THR A 270 -4.83 1.72 7.25
CA THR A 270 -4.79 3.19 7.23
C THR A 270 -5.79 3.78 8.23
N GLY A 271 -7.00 3.20 8.31
CA GLY A 271 -8.03 3.63 9.27
C GLY A 271 -7.61 3.48 10.73
N LEU A 272 -6.94 2.40 11.09
CA LEU A 272 -6.43 2.18 12.45
C LEU A 272 -5.35 3.21 12.81
N LEU A 273 -4.41 3.46 11.91
CA LEU A 273 -3.32 4.42 12.12
C LEU A 273 -3.85 5.87 12.15
N LEU A 274 -4.89 6.17 11.37
CA LEU A 274 -5.63 7.43 11.45
C LEU A 274 -6.23 7.63 12.84
N GLY A 275 -6.83 6.59 13.43
CA GLY A 275 -7.32 6.63 14.81
C GLY A 275 -6.23 6.98 15.82
N LEU A 276 -5.04 6.39 15.67
CA LEU A 276 -3.87 6.73 16.51
C LEU A 276 -3.42 8.18 16.31
N GLY A 277 -3.40 8.66 15.05
CA GLY A 277 -3.12 10.06 14.73
C GLY A 277 -4.14 11.02 15.36
N ALA A 278 -5.42 10.66 15.40
CA ALA A 278 -6.47 11.44 16.05
C ALA A 278 -6.24 11.54 17.57
N VAL A 279 -5.80 10.47 18.23
CA VAL A 279 -5.43 10.49 19.66
C VAL A 279 -4.23 11.42 19.90
N ALA A 280 -3.19 11.34 19.08
CA ALA A 280 -2.03 12.23 19.19
C ALA A 280 -2.43 13.70 19.02
N LEU A 281 -3.35 13.99 18.09
CA LEU A 281 -3.89 15.32 17.88
C LEU A 281 -4.73 15.81 19.08
N LEU A 282 -5.52 14.93 19.70
CA LEU A 282 -6.26 15.23 20.93
C LEU A 282 -5.32 15.60 22.08
N VAL A 283 -4.23 14.86 22.28
CA VAL A 283 -3.20 15.18 23.29
C VAL A 283 -2.59 16.57 23.02
N GLY A 284 -2.29 16.89 21.76
CA GLY A 284 -1.88 18.23 21.34
C GLY A 284 -2.92 19.31 21.68
N GLY A 285 -4.20 19.02 21.43
CA GLY A 285 -5.33 19.91 21.76
C GLY A 285 -5.48 20.17 23.26
N VAL A 286 -5.31 19.14 24.11
CA VAL A 286 -5.29 19.31 25.57
C VAL A 286 -4.12 20.20 26.01
N GLY A 287 -2.95 20.05 25.39
CA GLY A 287 -1.80 20.93 25.60
C GLY A 287 -2.12 22.39 25.30
N VAL A 288 -2.81 22.67 24.19
CA VAL A 288 -3.30 24.02 23.84
C VAL A 288 -4.28 24.53 24.88
N ALA A 289 -5.28 23.74 25.27
CA ALA A 289 -6.27 24.14 26.27
C ALA A 289 -5.60 24.53 27.59
N ASN A 290 -4.65 23.74 28.05
CA ASN A 290 -3.91 24.00 29.29
C ASN A 290 -3.12 25.32 29.20
N THR A 291 -2.36 25.51 28.13
CA THR A 291 -1.61 26.76 27.91
C THR A 291 -2.53 27.97 27.86
N MET A 292 -3.71 27.85 27.23
CA MET A 292 -4.70 28.92 27.16
C MET A 292 -5.32 29.23 28.52
N VAL A 293 -5.66 28.22 29.33
CA VAL A 293 -6.16 28.42 30.70
C VAL A 293 -5.14 29.20 31.55
N ILE A 294 -3.87 28.80 31.49
CA ILE A 294 -2.81 29.45 32.26
C ILE A 294 -2.59 30.90 31.75
N SER A 295 -2.59 31.12 30.44
CA SER A 295 -2.48 32.46 29.83
C SER A 295 -3.58 33.40 30.32
N VAL A 296 -4.82 32.92 30.43
CA VAL A 296 -5.95 33.71 30.97
C VAL A 296 -5.74 34.06 32.44
N LEU A 297 -5.23 33.13 33.25
CA LEU A 297 -4.97 33.37 34.67
C LEU A 297 -3.85 34.40 34.87
N GLU A 298 -2.80 34.35 34.07
CA GLU A 298 -1.67 35.29 34.14
C GLU A 298 -2.04 36.69 33.63
N ARG A 299 -2.95 36.78 32.64
CA ARG A 299 -3.43 38.06 32.07
C ARG A 299 -4.69 38.59 32.72
N ARG A 300 -5.04 38.09 33.91
CA ARG A 300 -6.29 38.41 34.61
C ARG A 300 -6.48 39.92 34.84
N ARG A 301 -5.42 40.65 35.27
CA ARG A 301 -5.46 42.12 35.45
C ARG A 301 -5.68 42.87 34.13
N GLU A 302 -5.00 42.46 33.05
CA GLU A 302 -5.15 43.06 31.72
C GLU A 302 -6.59 42.91 31.20
N ILE A 303 -7.17 41.72 31.36
CA ILE A 303 -8.58 41.45 30.99
C ILE A 303 -9.53 42.33 31.82
N GLY A 304 -9.27 42.45 33.13
CA GLY A 304 -10.03 43.31 34.04
C GLY A 304 -10.01 44.78 33.61
N LEU A 305 -8.83 45.31 33.31
CA LEU A 305 -8.66 46.69 32.85
C LEU A 305 -9.41 46.95 31.54
N ARG A 306 -9.27 46.07 30.53
CA ARG A 306 -10.00 46.19 29.26
C ARG A 306 -11.52 46.21 29.47
N ARG A 307 -12.02 45.34 30.36
CA ARG A 307 -13.44 45.25 30.68
C ARG A 307 -13.94 46.49 31.43
N SER A 308 -13.14 47.08 32.32
CA SER A 308 -13.46 48.36 32.99
C SER A 308 -13.50 49.54 32.02
N LEU A 309 -12.66 49.51 30.97
CA LEU A 309 -12.64 50.51 29.90
C LEU A 309 -13.75 50.30 28.84
N GLY A 310 -14.67 49.36 29.05
CA GLY A 310 -15.84 49.16 28.20
C GLY A 310 -15.75 48.02 27.18
N ALA A 311 -14.67 47.21 27.17
CA ALA A 311 -14.60 46.05 26.28
C ALA A 311 -15.73 45.06 26.61
N THR A 312 -16.42 44.53 25.59
CA THR A 312 -17.52 43.57 25.77
C THR A 312 -17.00 42.16 26.07
N ARG A 313 -17.84 41.32 26.70
CA ARG A 313 -17.52 39.89 26.90
C ARG A 313 -17.24 39.18 25.57
N GLY A 314 -17.95 39.56 24.50
CA GLY A 314 -17.77 39.02 23.16
C GLY A 314 -16.39 39.34 22.57
N GLN A 315 -15.93 40.59 22.70
CA GLN A 315 -14.60 41.00 22.24
C GLN A 315 -13.48 40.20 22.94
N VAL A 316 -13.61 39.97 24.26
CA VAL A 316 -12.65 39.14 25.00
C VAL A 316 -12.68 37.67 24.52
N ARG A 317 -13.87 37.09 24.28
CA ARG A 317 -13.98 35.72 23.73
C ARG A 317 -13.32 35.60 22.37
N ILE A 318 -13.62 36.53 21.46
CA ILE A 318 -13.08 36.54 20.09
C ILE A 318 -11.56 36.67 20.12
N GLN A 319 -11.01 37.51 21.01
CA GLN A 319 -9.56 37.65 21.15
C GLN A 319 -8.89 36.32 21.50
N PHE A 320 -9.33 35.65 22.58
CA PHE A 320 -8.72 34.39 23.01
C PHE A 320 -8.98 33.24 22.03
N LEU A 321 -10.16 33.20 21.40
CA LEU A 321 -10.46 32.22 20.36
C LEU A 321 -9.56 32.43 19.13
N ALA A 322 -9.36 33.68 18.71
CA ALA A 322 -8.46 34.00 17.61
C ALA A 322 -7.01 33.64 17.93
N GLU A 323 -6.54 33.87 19.16
CA GLU A 323 -5.20 33.47 19.59
C GLU A 323 -5.01 31.94 19.52
N SER A 324 -6.01 31.16 19.96
CA SER A 324 -5.99 29.70 19.87
C SER A 324 -6.07 29.19 18.43
N LEU A 325 -6.90 29.82 17.58
CA LEU A 325 -7.00 29.48 16.16
C LEU A 325 -5.70 29.81 15.41
N LEU A 326 -5.06 30.94 15.70
CA LEU A 326 -3.76 31.30 15.11
C LEU A 326 -2.67 30.31 15.51
N LEU A 327 -2.62 29.94 16.80
CA LEU A 327 -1.69 28.94 17.29
C LEU A 327 -1.88 27.58 16.60
N SER A 328 -3.15 27.18 16.46
CA SER A 328 -3.53 25.92 15.82
C SER A 328 -3.24 25.95 14.32
N ALA A 329 -3.50 27.08 13.63
CA ALA A 329 -3.16 27.25 12.23
C ALA A 329 -1.64 27.15 12.00
N LEU A 330 -0.83 27.81 12.83
CA LEU A 330 0.63 27.73 12.74
C LEU A 330 1.14 26.31 13.00
N GLY A 331 0.69 25.67 14.08
CA GLY A 331 1.06 24.28 14.40
C GLY A 331 0.60 23.31 13.31
N GLY A 332 -0.60 23.50 12.77
CA GLY A 332 -1.17 22.69 11.70
C GLY A 332 -0.40 22.83 10.38
N VAL A 333 -0.06 24.06 9.97
CA VAL A 333 0.75 24.29 8.76
C VAL A 333 2.14 23.68 8.91
N VAL A 334 2.81 23.90 10.05
CA VAL A 334 4.13 23.30 10.32
C VAL A 334 4.02 21.77 10.33
N GLY A 335 3.00 21.22 10.99
CA GLY A 335 2.76 19.78 11.02
C GLY A 335 2.51 19.20 9.64
N VAL A 336 1.72 19.87 8.80
CA VAL A 336 1.46 19.45 7.41
C VAL A 336 2.76 19.43 6.61
N VAL A 337 3.56 20.50 6.69
CA VAL A 337 4.83 20.59 5.97
C VAL A 337 5.79 19.49 6.42
N LEU A 338 5.91 19.27 7.73
CA LEU A 338 6.75 18.21 8.29
C LEU A 338 6.24 16.81 7.89
N GLY A 339 4.93 16.55 8.01
CA GLY A 339 4.34 15.27 7.67
C GLY A 339 4.48 14.94 6.19
N ALA A 340 4.23 15.91 5.30
CA ALA A 340 4.48 15.77 3.87
C ALA A 340 5.97 15.52 3.60
N GLY A 341 6.87 16.28 4.23
CA GLY A 341 8.31 16.08 4.11
C GLY A 341 8.75 14.67 4.50
N VAL A 342 8.22 14.13 5.62
CA VAL A 342 8.46 12.76 6.06
C VAL A 342 7.93 11.75 5.04
N THR A 343 6.71 11.93 4.53
CA THR A 343 6.17 11.06 3.49
C THR A 343 7.05 11.05 2.24
N LEU A 344 7.46 12.22 1.75
CA LEU A 344 8.29 12.33 0.55
C LEU A 344 9.64 11.63 0.78
N ALA A 345 10.31 11.92 1.90
CA ALA A 345 11.59 11.31 2.23
C ALA A 345 11.47 9.78 2.33
N PHE A 346 10.42 9.28 2.99
CA PHE A 346 10.18 7.85 3.15
C PHE A 346 9.86 7.17 1.81
N ALA A 347 9.01 7.78 0.99
CA ALA A 347 8.64 7.25 -0.31
C ALA A 347 9.87 7.15 -1.24
N VAL A 348 10.69 8.20 -1.30
CA VAL A 348 11.94 8.21 -2.08
C VAL A 348 12.91 7.14 -1.58
N TYR A 349 13.11 7.04 -0.26
CA TYR A 349 13.98 6.02 0.34
C TYR A 349 13.52 4.60 0.00
N ARG A 350 12.21 4.35 -0.08
CA ARG A 350 11.64 3.03 -0.40
C ARG A 350 11.48 2.78 -1.91
N GLY A 351 11.77 3.76 -2.76
CA GLY A 351 11.49 3.70 -4.19
C GLY A 351 9.99 3.65 -4.52
N TRP A 352 9.14 4.15 -3.62
CA TRP A 352 7.70 4.25 -3.82
C TRP A 352 7.32 5.59 -4.45
N PRO A 353 6.22 5.65 -5.22
CA PRO A 353 5.67 6.90 -5.69
C PRO A 353 5.25 7.78 -4.51
N PRO A 354 5.77 9.01 -4.40
CA PRO A 354 5.40 9.91 -3.32
C PRO A 354 3.97 10.42 -3.54
N VAL A 355 3.04 9.98 -2.69
CA VAL A 355 1.65 10.40 -2.73
C VAL A 355 1.24 11.00 -1.39
N VAL A 356 0.88 12.29 -1.40
CA VAL A 356 0.26 12.97 -0.26
C VAL A 356 -1.11 13.48 -0.72
N PRO A 357 -2.21 12.80 -0.36
CA PRO A 357 -3.53 13.17 -0.86
C PRO A 357 -3.95 14.57 -0.39
N MET A 358 -4.51 15.38 -1.29
CA MET A 358 -4.96 16.74 -0.96
C MET A 358 -6.04 16.77 0.12
N TRP A 359 -6.91 15.75 0.15
CA TRP A 359 -7.91 15.61 1.22
C TRP A 359 -7.27 15.35 2.58
N ALA A 360 -6.10 14.71 2.65
CA ALA A 360 -5.38 14.48 3.90
C ALA A 360 -4.81 15.79 4.43
N LEU A 361 -4.27 16.63 3.54
CA LEU A 361 -3.78 17.98 3.88
C LEU A 361 -4.92 18.88 4.37
N GLY A 362 -6.01 18.96 3.61
CA GLY A 362 -7.19 19.75 3.97
C GLY A 362 -7.86 19.23 5.25
N GLY A 363 -8.00 17.91 5.38
CA GLY A 363 -8.58 17.25 6.55
C GLY A 363 -7.75 17.47 7.81
N ALA A 364 -6.41 17.39 7.72
CA ALA A 364 -5.52 17.66 8.83
C ALA A 364 -5.58 19.12 9.30
N LEU A 365 -5.55 20.09 8.37
CA LEU A 365 -5.73 21.50 8.70
C LEU A 365 -7.11 21.77 9.32
N GLY A 366 -8.17 21.22 8.73
CA GLY A 366 -9.53 21.35 9.26
C GLY A 366 -9.67 20.78 10.66
N ALA A 367 -9.14 19.58 10.91
CA ALA A 367 -9.14 18.94 12.23
C ALA A 367 -8.35 19.76 13.25
N THR A 368 -7.21 20.33 12.86
CA THR A 368 -6.41 21.20 13.72
C THR A 368 -7.19 22.45 14.14
N LEU A 369 -7.85 23.12 13.20
CA LEU A 369 -8.65 24.30 13.48
C LEU A 369 -9.86 23.98 14.35
N ALA A 370 -10.52 22.83 14.12
CA ALA A 370 -11.63 22.37 14.94
C ALA A 370 -11.19 22.11 16.38
N ILE A 371 -10.09 21.38 16.58
CA ILE A 371 -9.54 21.10 17.91
C ILE A 371 -9.05 22.37 18.59
N GLY A 372 -8.39 23.27 17.85
CA GLY A 372 -8.01 24.60 18.32
C GLY A 372 -9.21 25.40 18.82
N ALA A 373 -10.28 25.45 18.03
CA ALA A 373 -11.51 26.12 18.42
C ALA A 373 -12.10 25.54 19.71
N VAL A 374 -12.21 24.21 19.81
CA VAL A 374 -12.76 23.53 20.99
C VAL A 374 -11.89 23.75 22.23
N ALA A 375 -10.56 23.56 22.09
CA ALA A 375 -9.59 23.75 23.16
C ALA A 375 -9.52 25.20 23.66
N GLY A 376 -9.65 26.18 22.75
CA GLY A 376 -9.62 27.61 23.05
C GLY A 376 -10.96 28.16 23.59
N LEU A 377 -12.08 27.53 23.27
CA LEU A 377 -13.41 28.06 23.60
C LEU A 377 -13.67 28.08 25.12
N TYR A 378 -13.36 27.00 25.84
CA TYR A 378 -13.53 26.94 27.30
C TYR A 378 -12.79 28.07 28.03
N PRO A 379 -11.45 28.25 27.85
CA PRO A 379 -10.73 29.34 28.50
C PRO A 379 -11.20 30.73 28.02
N ALA A 380 -11.53 30.90 26.74
CA ALA A 380 -12.06 32.17 26.22
C ALA A 380 -13.38 32.57 26.89
N VAL A 381 -14.30 31.62 27.09
CA VAL A 381 -15.56 31.84 27.80
C VAL A 381 -15.30 32.17 29.28
N ARG A 382 -14.37 31.45 29.93
CA ARG A 382 -13.98 31.69 31.32
C ARG A 382 -13.37 33.08 31.50
N ALA A 383 -12.46 33.49 30.61
CA ALA A 383 -11.84 34.80 30.60
C ALA A 383 -12.87 35.93 30.50
N ALA A 384 -13.83 35.79 29.58
CA ALA A 384 -14.87 36.78 29.35
C ALA A 384 -15.89 36.91 30.50
N ARG A 385 -15.97 35.92 31.39
CA ARG A 385 -16.86 35.93 32.57
C ARG A 385 -16.20 36.53 33.82
N LEU A 386 -14.91 36.85 33.79
CA LEU A 386 -14.21 37.49 34.91
C LEU A 386 -14.81 38.88 35.21
N ALA A 387 -15.18 39.11 36.47
CA ALA A 387 -15.65 40.42 36.93
C ALA A 387 -14.47 41.40 37.00
N PRO A 388 -14.60 42.66 36.54
CA PRO A 388 -13.49 43.61 36.51
C PRO A 388 -12.93 43.90 37.91
N THR A 389 -13.80 44.02 38.91
CA THR A 389 -13.44 44.25 40.31
C THR A 389 -12.63 43.08 40.88
N ALA A 390 -13.10 41.85 40.69
CA ALA A 390 -12.39 40.65 41.13
C ALA A 390 -11.08 40.39 40.36
N ALA A 391 -10.96 40.89 39.13
CA ALA A 391 -9.75 40.77 38.34
C ALA A 391 -8.66 41.76 38.76
N LEU A 392 -9.04 42.94 39.28
CA LEU A 392 -8.12 43.97 39.77
C LEU A 392 -7.73 43.77 41.24
N ALA A 393 -8.60 43.15 42.04
CA ALA A 393 -8.37 42.89 43.46
C ALA A 393 -7.49 41.66 43.75
N ALA A 394 -7.27 40.78 42.77
CA ALA A 394 -6.36 39.65 42.92
C ALA A 394 -4.90 40.15 42.98
N VAL A 395 -4.30 40.03 44.17
CA VAL A 395 -2.86 40.17 44.46
C VAL A 395 -2.28 38.78 44.59
#